data_AF-A0A6G1BQW8-F1
#
_entry.id   AF-A0A6G1BQW8-F1
#
_cell.length_a   1.000
_cell.length_b   1.000
_cell.length_c   1.000
_cell.angle_alpha   90.00
_cell.angle_beta   90.00
_cell.angle_gamma   90.00
#
_symmetry.space_group_name_H-M   'P 1'
#
loop_
_entity.id
_entity.type
_entity.pdbx_description
1 polymer ?
#
loop_
_entity_poly.entity_id
_entity_poly.type
_entity_poly.pdbx_seq_one_letter_code
_entity_poly.pdbx_strand_id
1 'polypeptide(L)'
;MARGKVQMRWIENPVHRQVTFCKRRMGLLKKAKELSVLCDADIGVIVFSPHGKIYELATNGNMQGLIERYKSNLPEAQVESNEQNIPLVIQQDVLLLRQEVDCFRIA
;
A
#
# COMPACT_ATOMS: atom_id res chain seq x y z
N MET A 1 -13.14 8.47 -23.44
CA MET A 1 -14.08 8.94 -22.40
C MET A 1 -13.28 9.65 -21.31
N ALA A 2 -13.57 10.93 -21.04
CA ALA A 2 -12.87 11.67 -20.00
C ALA A 2 -13.18 11.08 -18.61
N ARG A 3 -12.16 10.99 -17.74
CA ARG A 3 -12.30 10.48 -16.38
C ARG A 3 -12.90 11.57 -15.50
N GLY A 4 -14.12 11.36 -15.00
CA GLY A 4 -14.72 12.27 -14.02
C GLY A 4 -13.98 12.25 -12.68
N LYS A 5 -14.01 13.37 -11.95
CA LYS A 5 -13.48 13.47 -10.58
C LYS A 5 -14.30 12.58 -9.66
N VAL A 6 -13.63 11.75 -8.86
CA VAL A 6 -14.27 10.85 -7.88
C VAL A 6 -13.94 11.36 -6.48
N GLN A 7 -14.94 11.42 -5.60
CA GLN A 7 -14.73 11.76 -4.19
C GLN A 7 -13.97 10.63 -3.49
N MET A 8 -13.05 10.97 -2.59
CA MET A 8 -12.37 9.99 -1.73
C MET A 8 -13.30 9.70 -0.54
N ARG A 9 -14.08 8.64 -0.64
CA ARG A 9 -14.93 8.08 0.41
C ARG A 9 -15.30 6.64 0.07
N TRP A 10 -15.95 5.93 0.99
CA TRP A 10 -16.47 4.60 0.71
C TRP A 10 -17.42 4.60 -0.50
N ILE A 11 -17.22 3.65 -1.43
CA ILE A 11 -18.09 3.50 -2.60
C ILE A 11 -19.24 2.57 -2.21
N GLU A 12 -20.44 3.11 -2.04
CA GLU A 12 -21.61 2.33 -1.60
C GLU A 12 -22.03 1.25 -2.61
N ASN A 13 -22.14 1.63 -3.89
CA ASN A 13 -22.57 0.71 -4.94
C ASN A 13 -21.55 -0.44 -5.12
N PRO A 14 -21.95 -1.71 -4.90
CA PRO A 14 -21.04 -2.84 -4.89
C PRO A 14 -20.42 -3.12 -6.26
N VAL A 15 -21.17 -2.92 -7.36
CA VAL A 15 -20.67 -3.12 -8.73
C VAL A 15 -19.58 -2.09 -9.04
N HIS A 16 -19.85 -0.82 -8.74
CA HIS A 16 -18.88 0.25 -8.94
C HIS A 16 -17.65 0.10 -8.04
N ARG A 17 -17.84 -0.34 -6.79
CA ARG A 17 -16.77 -0.63 -5.84
C ARG A 17 -15.86 -1.75 -6.38
N GLN A 18 -16.44 -2.83 -6.89
CA GLN A 18 -15.67 -3.95 -7.46
C GLN A 18 -14.88 -3.53 -8.72
N VAL A 19 -15.51 -2.81 -9.64
CA VAL A 19 -14.83 -2.31 -10.86
C VAL A 19 -13.70 -1.34 -10.48
N THR A 20 -13.96 -0.45 -9.53
CA THR A 20 -12.96 0.51 -9.05
C THR A 20 -11.81 -0.19 -8.35
N PHE A 21 -12.07 -1.19 -7.51
CA PHE A 21 -11.06 -2.01 -6.86
C PHE A 21 -10.16 -2.68 -7.91
N CYS A 22 -10.73 -3.36 -8.89
CA CYS A 22 -9.96 -4.01 -9.95
C CYS A 22 -9.04 -3.01 -10.70
N LYS A 23 -9.57 -1.84 -11.08
CA LYS A 23 -8.81 -0.81 -11.79
C LYS A 23 -7.73 -0.17 -10.93
N ARG A 24 -8.06 0.24 -9.69
CA ARG A 24 -7.11 0.91 -8.78
C ARG A 24 -6.02 -0.05 -8.32
N ARG A 25 -6.36 -1.29 -8.00
CA ARG A 25 -5.37 -2.34 -7.66
C ARG A 25 -4.40 -2.53 -8.82
N MET A 26 -4.88 -2.71 -10.05
CA MET A 26 -4.00 -2.86 -11.22
C MET A 26 -3.11 -1.64 -11.43
N GLY A 27 -3.66 -0.43 -11.29
CA GLY A 27 -2.89 0.81 -11.40
C GLY A 27 -1.81 0.96 -10.33
N LEU A 28 -2.10 0.55 -9.09
CA LEU A 28 -1.13 0.52 -7.99
C LEU A 28 0.03 -0.44 -8.29
N LEU A 29 -0.28 -1.67 -8.70
CA LEU A 29 0.73 -2.67 -9.06
C LEU A 29 1.61 -2.19 -10.22
N LYS A 30 1.01 -1.55 -11.23
CA LYS A 30 1.75 -0.95 -12.34
C LYS A 30 2.71 0.14 -11.88
N LYS A 31 2.25 1.06 -11.04
CA LYS A 31 3.09 2.13 -10.47
C LYS A 31 4.22 1.59 -9.60
N ALA A 32 3.96 0.58 -8.78
CA ALA A 32 5.00 -0.09 -7.98
C ALA A 32 6.08 -0.71 -8.88
N LYS A 33 5.67 -1.41 -9.95
CA LYS A 33 6.62 -1.96 -10.93
C LYS A 33 7.42 -0.87 -11.66
N GLU A 34 6.76 0.20 -12.09
CA GLU A 34 7.42 1.33 -12.75
C GLU A 34 8.48 1.95 -11.82
N LEU A 35 8.14 2.21 -10.56
CA LEU A 35 9.07 2.78 -9.58
C LEU A 35 10.26 1.85 -9.31
N SER A 36 10.02 0.55 -9.19
CA SER A 36 11.07 -0.44 -8.99
C SER A 36 12.08 -0.44 -10.14
N VAL A 37 11.61 -0.41 -11.39
CA VAL A 37 12.48 -0.36 -12.57
C VAL A 37 13.20 0.97 -12.71
N LEU A 38 12.52 2.10 -12.44
CA LEU A 38 13.09 3.43 -12.64
C LEU A 38 14.15 3.78 -11.58
N CYS A 39 14.01 3.27 -10.37
CA CYS A 39 14.84 3.67 -9.23
C CYS A 39 15.60 2.51 -8.59
N ASP A 40 15.59 1.32 -9.20
CA ASP A 40 16.21 0.09 -8.67
C ASP A 40 15.80 -0.21 -7.21
N ALA A 41 14.51 -0.02 -6.94
CA ALA A 41 13.94 -0.19 -5.59
C ALA A 41 13.22 -1.53 -5.46
N ASP A 42 13.45 -2.24 -4.36
CA ASP A 42 12.66 -3.41 -3.98
C ASP A 42 11.32 -2.98 -3.39
N ILE A 43 10.22 -3.38 -4.03
CA ILE A 43 8.87 -3.00 -3.62
C ILE A 43 8.00 -4.24 -3.45
N GLY A 44 7.36 -4.35 -2.28
CA GLY A 44 6.34 -5.34 -1.98
C GLY A 44 4.98 -4.67 -1.82
N VAL A 45 3.95 -5.22 -2.47
CA VAL A 45 2.55 -4.78 -2.29
C VAL A 45 1.68 -5.99 -1.99
N ILE A 46 0.91 -5.93 -0.91
CA ILE A 46 -0.08 -6.94 -0.52
C ILE A 46 -1.44 -6.27 -0.38
N VAL A 47 -2.46 -6.80 -1.06
CA VAL A 47 -3.83 -6.28 -1.03
C VAL A 47 -4.79 -7.39 -0.64
N PHE A 48 -5.42 -7.23 0.53
CA PHE A 48 -6.53 -8.06 0.97
C PHE A 48 -7.84 -7.49 0.43
N SER A 49 -8.53 -8.28 -0.39
CA SER A 49 -9.88 -7.90 -0.83
C SER A 49 -10.92 -8.19 0.25
N PRO A 50 -12.04 -7.45 0.28
CA PRO A 50 -13.17 -7.75 1.17
C PRO A 50 -13.75 -9.16 0.98
N HIS A 51 -13.47 -9.78 -0.17
CA HIS A 51 -13.92 -11.14 -0.52
C HIS A 51 -12.90 -12.23 -0.16
N GLY A 52 -11.89 -11.91 0.65
CA GLY A 52 -10.90 -12.89 1.12
C GLY A 52 -9.84 -13.28 0.11
N LYS A 53 -9.86 -12.73 -1.11
CA LYS A 53 -8.77 -12.93 -2.09
C LYS A 53 -7.60 -12.03 -1.76
N ILE A 54 -6.40 -12.59 -1.82
CA ILE A 54 -5.12 -11.89 -1.67
C ILE A 54 -4.57 -11.60 -3.06
N TYR A 55 -4.08 -10.38 -3.24
CA TYR A 55 -3.32 -10.00 -4.43
C TYR A 55 -1.98 -9.46 -3.97
N GLU A 56 -0.90 -10.01 -4.52
CA GLU A 56 0.45 -9.63 -4.12
C GLU A 56 1.35 -9.35 -5.33
N LEU A 57 2.36 -8.52 -5.11
CA LEU A 57 3.44 -8.24 -6.04
C LEU A 57 4.73 -8.09 -5.24
N ALA A 58 5.73 -8.87 -5.61
CA ALA A 58 7.13 -8.61 -5.29
C ALA A 58 7.83 -8.21 -6.59
N THR A 59 8.47 -7.05 -6.62
CA THR A 59 9.14 -6.59 -7.84
C THR A 59 10.43 -7.35 -8.13
N ASN A 60 11.15 -7.75 -7.08
CA ASN A 60 12.35 -8.56 -7.14
C ASN A 60 12.20 -9.82 -6.29
N GLY A 61 12.52 -10.98 -6.86
CA GLY A 61 12.48 -12.27 -6.17
C GLY A 61 11.07 -12.73 -5.78
N ASN A 62 10.89 -13.14 -4.52
CA ASN A 62 9.63 -13.63 -3.97
C ASN A 62 9.17 -12.75 -2.79
N MET A 63 7.86 -12.80 -2.48
CA MET A 63 7.30 -12.02 -1.37
C MET A 63 7.90 -12.41 -0.01
N GLN A 64 8.23 -13.70 0.17
CA GLN A 64 8.80 -14.22 1.41
C GLN A 64 10.14 -13.56 1.73
N GLY A 65 11.07 -13.51 0.78
CA GLY A 65 12.38 -12.88 0.95
C GLY A 65 12.28 -11.38 1.20
N LEU A 66 11.30 -10.69 0.61
CA LEU A 66 11.06 -9.27 0.86
C LEU A 66 10.51 -9.02 2.27
N ILE A 67 9.62 -9.89 2.76
CA ILE A 67 9.12 -9.86 4.15
C ILE A 67 10.25 -10.20 5.13
N GLU A 68 11.09 -11.18 4.84
CA GLU A 68 12.26 -11.53 5.65
C GLU A 68 13.24 -10.37 5.72
N ARG A 69 13.58 -9.77 4.57
CA ARG A 69 14.41 -8.55 4.52
C ARG A 69 13.79 -7.44 5.36
N TYR A 70 12.49 -7.20 5.24
CA TYR A 70 11.80 -6.21 6.08
C TYR A 70 11.92 -6.54 7.57
N LYS A 71 11.68 -7.79 7.98
CA LYS A 71 11.81 -8.25 9.37
C LYS A 71 13.23 -8.15 9.91
N SER A 72 14.24 -8.45 9.11
CA SER A 72 15.65 -8.36 9.52
C SER A 72 16.17 -6.92 9.59
N ASN A 73 15.53 -6.00 8.87
CA ASN A 73 15.85 -4.56 8.90
C ASN A 73 14.97 -3.78 9.89
N LEU A 74 13.93 -4.40 10.43
CA LEU A 74 13.28 -3.90 11.63
C LEU A 74 14.31 -4.03 12.76
N PRO A 75 14.72 -2.94 13.43
CA PRO A 75 15.43 -3.09 14.69
C PRO A 75 14.52 -3.93 15.58
N GLU A 76 15.05 -5.01 16.17
CA GLU A 76 14.33 -5.83 17.14
C GLU A 76 13.83 -4.92 18.26
N ALA A 77 12.61 -4.41 18.10
CA ALA A 77 11.94 -3.70 19.16
C ALA A 77 11.54 -4.76 20.18
N GLN A 78 12.40 -4.90 21.20
CA GLN A 78 11.87 -4.83 22.55
C GLN A 78 10.71 -3.83 22.52
N VAL A 79 9.54 -4.35 22.87
CA VAL A 79 8.31 -3.60 23.08
C VAL A 79 8.65 -2.50 24.07
N GLU A 80 8.99 -1.31 23.58
CA GLU A 80 8.86 0.02 24.18
C GLU A 80 9.76 1.02 23.44
N SER A 81 9.11 2.03 22.84
CA SER A 81 9.69 3.32 22.42
C SER A 81 10.93 3.30 21.51
N ASN A 82 10.74 3.44 20.19
CA ASN A 82 11.35 4.51 19.37
C ASN A 82 11.15 4.23 17.87
N GLU A 83 10.35 5.08 17.21
CA GLU A 83 10.08 5.06 15.76
C GLU A 83 11.32 5.35 14.88
N GLN A 84 12.54 5.38 15.39
CA GLN A 84 13.66 6.01 14.66
C GLN A 84 14.49 5.02 13.85
N ASN A 85 14.07 4.72 12.61
CA ASN A 85 15.02 4.49 11.50
C ASN A 85 14.39 4.56 10.09
N ILE A 86 13.38 5.42 9.93
CA ILE A 86 12.91 5.88 8.62
C ILE A 86 13.15 7.41 8.65
N PRO A 87 13.67 8.06 7.59
CA PRO A 87 13.81 9.52 7.58
C PRO A 87 12.52 10.16 8.10
N LEU A 88 12.63 11.06 9.08
CA LEU A 88 11.48 11.63 9.81
C LEU A 88 10.35 12.12 8.88
N VAL A 89 10.72 12.61 7.69
CA VAL A 89 9.80 13.02 6.63
C VAL A 89 8.92 11.86 6.13
N ILE A 90 9.51 10.70 5.81
CA ILE A 90 8.77 9.53 5.30
C ILE A 90 7.86 8.95 6.38
N GLN A 91 8.25 9.03 7.66
CA GLN A 91 7.37 8.62 8.76
C GLN A 91 6.18 9.54 8.92
N GLN A 92 6.40 10.85 8.82
CA GLN A 92 5.34 11.84 8.84
C GLN A 92 4.33 11.58 7.70
N ASP A 93 4.81 11.31 6.49
CA ASP A 93 3.98 11.03 5.32
C ASP A 93 3.15 9.75 5.50
N VAL A 94 3.76 8.66 5.98
CA VAL A 94 3.04 7.41 6.24
C VAL A 94 1.98 7.59 7.33
N LEU A 95 2.28 8.37 8.36
CA LEU A 95 1.34 8.65 9.45
C LEU A 95 0.15 9.50 8.97
N LEU A 96 0.41 10.52 8.16
CA LEU A 96 -0.63 11.33 7.52
C LEU A 96 -1.52 10.49 6.61
N LEU A 97 -0.92 9.61 5.79
CA LEU A 97 -1.68 8.70 4.93
C LEU A 97 -2.57 7.74 5.72
N ARG A 98 -2.10 7.23 6.87
CA ARG A 98 -2.94 6.40 7.75
C ARG A 98 -4.13 7.19 8.30
N GLN A 99 -3.88 8.38 8.82
CA GLN A 99 -4.93 9.25 9.34
C GLN A 99 -5.98 9.59 8.27
N GLU A 100 -5.52 9.89 7.05
CA GLU A 100 -6.40 10.16 5.91
C GLU A 100 -7.26 8.93 5.56
N VAL A 101 -6.68 7.73 5.54
CA VAL A 101 -7.42 6.48 5.31
C VAL A 101 -8.49 6.26 6.39
N ASP A 102 -8.18 6.53 7.65
CA ASP A 102 -9.11 6.36 8.76
C ASP A 102 -10.28 7.35 8.69
N CYS A 103 -10.01 8.61 8.33
CA CYS A 103 -11.05 9.61 8.08
C CYS A 103 -12.03 9.16 6.98
N PHE A 104 -11.55 8.49 5.93
CA PHE A 104 -12.40 7.98 4.85
C PHE A 104 -13.12 6.66 5.17
N ARG A 105 -12.79 6.02 6.29
CA ARG A 105 -13.41 4.77 6.73
C ARG A 105 -14.63 4.99 7.63
N ILE A 106 -14.71 6.16 8.27
CA ILE A 106 -15.77 6.56 9.21
C ILE A 106 -16.88 7.37 8.52
N ALA A 107 -16.63 7.94 7.33
CA ALA A 107 -17.55 8.79 6.58
C ALA A 107 -18.35 8.07 5.47
#